data_AF-A0AA97FCH0-F1
#
_entry.id   AF-A0AA97FCH0-F1
#
_cell.length_a   1.000
_cell.length_b   1.000
_cell.length_c   1.000
_cell.angle_alpha   90.00
_cell.angle_beta   90.00
_cell.angle_gamma   90.00
#
_symmetry.space_group_name_H-M   'P 1'
#
loop_
_entity.id
_entity.type
_entity.pdbx_description
1 polymer ?
#
loop_
_entity_poly.entity_id
_entity_poly.type
_entity_poly.pdbx_seq_one_letter_code
_entity_poly.pdbx_strand_id
1 'polypeptide(L)'
;MDFSELKKINSIIEHDKADTTYKYALIRSVIEVCQKHQVLGETKDNKVTFPLGILIEKWILYYYPLTESEIYIPQKKGEPDGKHSIVFRPLFEKLTGYYKDKGGFSVFYQDYTCGNLPLEIQPVFYKLSKEIRNTIINQPMQYLGRSYNGEFYSIFTPKRPVPKIIFQEINDRSLFVRSGGYFSMSADLATIFEYFGSFISGEEGLLKKWAEFTTNLDKTGQISDSVVLEILNRSPETQRSVYDVRKCYESQYLAGNFLECVWSGKRISNPEMMAIDHMLPFSVWKNNDLWNLLPSLASVNSKKSDSIPAPALVEKRSDSITGYWDILHERFPARFEKEIGVSLLKKPGPGWQDDAIVVLAGTCEYLINVRGFSEWSSV
;
A
#
# COMPACT_ATOMS: atom_id res chain seq x y z
N MET A 1 -2.47 -22.11 15.77
CA MET A 1 -1.44 -21.07 15.61
C MET A 1 -0.38 -21.33 16.66
N ASP A 2 0.86 -21.59 16.24
CA ASP A 2 1.98 -21.72 17.17
C ASP A 2 2.39 -20.32 17.65
N PHE A 3 2.32 -20.09 18.97
CA PHE A 3 2.74 -18.82 19.58
C PHE A 3 4.26 -18.59 19.52
N SER A 4 5.05 -19.59 19.10
CA SER A 4 6.51 -19.48 18.96
C SER A 4 6.90 -18.36 17.99
N GLU A 5 6.24 -18.24 16.83
CA GLU A 5 6.51 -17.20 15.84
C GLU A 5 6.12 -15.80 16.35
N LEU A 6 5.04 -15.70 17.14
CA LEU A 6 4.64 -14.43 17.76
C LEU A 6 5.67 -13.99 18.82
N LYS A 7 6.14 -14.91 19.66
CA LYS A 7 7.21 -14.65 20.65
C LYS A 7 8.50 -14.23 19.95
N LYS A 8 8.85 -14.91 18.87
CA LYS A 8 10.03 -14.63 18.05
C LYS A 8 9.98 -13.23 17.46
N ILE A 9 8.88 -12.83 16.81
CA ILE A 9 8.80 -11.49 16.22
C ILE A 9 8.81 -10.38 17.28
N ASN A 10 8.15 -10.58 18.43
CA ASN A 10 8.21 -9.63 19.54
C ASN A 10 9.64 -9.49 20.07
N SER A 11 10.36 -10.60 20.27
CA SER A 11 11.77 -10.55 20.68
C SER A 11 12.65 -9.81 19.68
N ILE A 12 12.39 -9.96 18.38
CA ILE A 12 13.14 -9.27 17.32
C ILE A 12 12.88 -7.76 17.36
N ILE A 13 11.62 -7.36 17.51
CA ILE A 13 11.25 -5.95 17.59
C ILE A 13 11.93 -5.29 18.80
N GLU A 14 11.95 -5.97 19.95
CA GLU A 14 12.55 -5.47 21.20
C GLU A 14 14.08 -5.50 21.22
N HIS A 15 14.69 -6.62 20.82
CA HIS A 15 16.11 -6.88 21.13
C HIS A 15 17.07 -6.76 19.94
N ASP A 16 16.59 -6.84 18.69
CA ASP A 16 17.50 -6.62 17.55
C ASP A 16 17.98 -5.17 17.55
N LYS A 17 19.30 -4.99 17.55
CA LYS A 17 19.92 -3.67 17.47
C LYS A 17 19.51 -2.97 16.17
N ALA A 18 19.19 -1.70 16.27
CA ALA A 18 18.95 -0.81 15.12
C ALA A 18 20.02 0.29 15.07
N ASP A 19 20.67 0.43 13.91
CA ASP A 19 21.51 1.60 13.59
C ASP A 19 20.77 2.60 12.68
N THR A 20 19.71 2.13 12.04
CA THR A 20 18.81 2.89 11.16
C THR A 20 17.36 2.48 11.41
N THR A 21 16.42 3.24 10.86
CA THR A 21 14.99 2.92 10.92
C THR A 21 14.55 1.80 9.97
N TYR A 22 15.49 1.21 9.21
CA TYR A 22 15.19 0.17 8.22
C TYR A 22 14.47 -1.04 8.80
N LYS A 23 14.80 -1.45 10.04
CA LYS A 23 14.13 -2.57 10.73
C LYS A 23 12.62 -2.34 10.83
N TYR A 24 12.24 -1.14 11.26
CA TYR A 24 10.84 -0.74 11.39
C TYR A 24 10.17 -0.65 10.03
N ALA A 25 10.84 -0.07 9.04
CA ALA A 25 10.33 0.00 7.67
C ALA A 25 10.07 -1.38 7.06
N LEU A 26 10.95 -2.36 7.26
CA LEU A 26 10.79 -3.72 6.75
C LEU A 26 9.62 -4.45 7.41
N ILE A 27 9.56 -4.45 8.75
CA ILE A 27 8.51 -5.18 9.46
C ILE A 27 7.15 -4.55 9.15
N ARG A 28 7.06 -3.22 9.12
CA ARG A 28 5.84 -2.49 8.75
C ARG A 28 5.40 -2.86 7.32
N SER A 29 6.30 -2.81 6.35
CA SER A 29 5.95 -3.09 4.96
C SER A 29 5.51 -4.55 4.75
N VAL A 30 6.14 -5.52 5.41
CA VAL A 30 5.72 -6.92 5.32
C VAL A 30 4.36 -7.14 5.98
N ILE A 31 4.09 -6.52 7.14
CA ILE A 31 2.77 -6.56 7.78
C ILE A 31 1.70 -6.02 6.83
N GLU A 32 1.92 -4.84 6.26
CA GLU A 32 0.96 -4.24 5.34
C GLU A 32 0.74 -5.10 4.09
N VAL A 33 1.76 -5.79 3.59
CA VAL A 33 1.63 -6.75 2.47
C VAL A 33 0.75 -7.94 2.85
N CYS A 34 0.93 -8.50 4.04
CA CYS A 34 0.10 -9.62 4.52
C CYS A 34 -1.36 -9.21 4.73
N GLN A 35 -1.62 -7.93 5.00
CA GLN A 35 -2.97 -7.43 5.27
C GLN A 35 -3.67 -6.86 4.04
N LYS A 36 -2.92 -6.34 3.06
CA LYS A 36 -3.49 -5.59 1.91
C LYS A 36 -3.16 -6.17 0.54
N HIS A 37 -2.20 -7.09 0.45
CA HIS A 37 -1.68 -7.58 -0.83
C HIS A 37 -1.54 -9.11 -0.83
N GLN A 38 -2.44 -9.82 -0.14
CA GLN A 38 -2.45 -11.28 -0.04
C GLN A 38 -2.50 -11.96 -1.41
N VAL A 39 -3.20 -11.36 -2.37
CA VAL A 39 -3.28 -11.86 -3.74
C VAL A 39 -1.91 -11.93 -4.43
N LEU A 40 -0.90 -11.19 -3.97
CA LEU A 40 0.46 -11.29 -4.49
C LEU A 40 1.24 -12.47 -3.91
N GLY A 41 0.74 -13.09 -2.84
CA GLY A 41 1.38 -14.20 -2.13
C GLY A 41 1.23 -15.54 -2.87
N GLU A 42 2.27 -16.36 -2.78
CA GLU A 42 2.25 -17.76 -3.21
C GLU A 42 2.71 -18.67 -2.08
N THR A 43 1.78 -19.50 -1.61
CA THR A 43 2.04 -20.47 -0.53
C THR A 43 2.49 -21.80 -1.13
N LYS A 44 3.67 -22.27 -0.72
CA LYS A 44 4.21 -23.58 -1.07
C LYS A 44 5.14 -24.06 0.04
N ASP A 45 5.04 -25.33 0.43
CA ASP A 45 5.93 -25.98 1.40
C ASP A 45 6.05 -25.21 2.74
N ASN A 46 4.92 -24.80 3.32
CA ASN A 46 4.82 -23.96 4.53
C ASN A 46 5.55 -22.61 4.45
N LYS A 47 5.82 -22.11 3.24
CA LYS A 47 6.39 -20.78 2.99
C LYS A 47 5.47 -19.97 2.11
N VAL A 48 5.40 -18.67 2.37
CA VAL A 48 4.71 -17.71 1.51
C VAL A 48 5.77 -16.86 0.82
N THR A 49 5.68 -16.76 -0.51
CA THR A 49 6.54 -15.91 -1.33
C THR A 49 5.77 -14.68 -1.80
N PHE A 50 6.34 -13.50 -1.64
CA PHE A 50 5.79 -12.23 -2.12
C PHE A 50 6.77 -11.54 -3.08
N PRO A 51 6.27 -10.72 -4.03
CA PRO A 51 7.11 -9.81 -4.80
C PRO A 51 7.83 -8.84 -3.87
N LEU A 52 9.11 -8.59 -4.12
CA LEU A 52 9.90 -7.62 -3.36
C LEU A 52 9.58 -6.18 -3.76
N GLY A 53 9.09 -5.96 -4.97
CA GLY A 53 8.78 -4.62 -5.49
C GLY A 53 7.71 -3.88 -4.67
N ILE A 54 6.75 -4.60 -4.09
CA ILE A 54 5.76 -3.99 -3.19
C ILE A 54 6.41 -3.45 -1.91
N LEU A 55 7.48 -4.08 -1.40
CA LEU A 55 8.22 -3.52 -0.26
C LEU A 55 8.97 -2.25 -0.63
N ILE A 56 9.49 -2.17 -1.86
CA ILE A 56 10.14 -0.96 -2.39
C ILE A 56 9.13 0.19 -2.43
N GLU A 57 7.93 -0.06 -2.98
CA GLU A 57 6.84 0.93 -3.01
C GLU A 57 6.49 1.43 -1.60
N LYS A 58 6.30 0.51 -0.63
CA LYS A 58 6.01 0.89 0.75
C LYS A 58 7.10 1.74 1.39
N TRP A 59 8.37 1.40 1.16
CA TRP A 59 9.49 2.21 1.66
C TRP A 59 9.51 3.60 1.02
N ILE A 60 9.19 3.72 -0.26
CA ILE A 60 9.02 5.02 -0.90
C ILE A 60 7.93 5.82 -0.18
N LEU A 61 6.79 5.22 0.13
CA LEU A 61 5.69 5.88 0.84
C LEU A 61 6.06 6.30 2.26
N TYR A 62 6.88 5.52 2.99
CA TYR A 62 7.26 5.86 4.36
C TYR A 62 8.32 6.97 4.41
N TYR A 63 9.33 6.91 3.54
CA TYR A 63 10.47 7.83 3.59
C TYR A 63 10.24 9.13 2.81
N TYR A 64 9.26 9.18 1.91
CA TYR A 64 8.89 10.40 1.21
C TYR A 64 8.46 11.52 2.19
N PRO A 65 7.44 11.36 3.05
CA PRO A 65 7.00 12.43 3.94
C PRO A 65 8.06 12.77 5.01
N LEU A 66 8.90 11.80 5.41
CA LEU A 66 10.05 12.04 6.30
C LEU A 66 11.11 12.95 5.68
N THR A 67 11.27 12.90 4.35
CA THR A 67 12.24 13.73 3.61
C THR A 67 11.62 15.04 3.11
N GLU A 68 10.31 15.06 2.87
CA GLU A 68 9.57 16.26 2.48
C GLU A 68 9.41 17.25 3.65
N SER A 69 9.42 16.77 4.89
CA SER A 69 9.32 17.56 6.11
C SER A 69 10.24 18.79 6.11
N GLU A 70 9.69 19.94 6.52
CA GLU A 70 10.47 21.18 6.69
C GLU A 70 11.53 21.05 7.79
N ILE A 71 11.21 20.27 8.82
CA ILE A 71 12.15 19.90 9.88
C ILE A 71 12.92 18.66 9.42
N TYR A 72 14.25 18.71 9.51
CA TYR A 72 15.10 17.58 9.13
C TYR A 72 14.85 16.37 10.03
N ILE A 73 14.29 15.29 9.50
CA ILE A 73 13.97 14.08 10.27
C ILE A 73 15.08 13.02 10.13
N PRO A 74 15.91 12.77 11.16
CA PRO A 74 17.00 11.80 11.12
C PRO A 74 16.48 10.36 11.18
N GLN A 75 17.10 9.47 10.40
CA GLN A 75 16.73 8.05 10.23
C GLN A 75 17.91 7.11 10.47
N LYS A 76 19.10 7.67 10.76
CA LYS A 76 20.33 6.95 11.06
C LYS A 76 21.21 7.75 12.01
N LYS A 77 21.96 7.04 12.86
CA LYS A 77 22.99 7.64 13.72
C LYS A 77 24.02 8.41 12.88
N GLY A 78 24.21 9.70 13.17
CA GLY A 78 25.14 10.57 12.46
C GLY A 78 24.53 11.43 11.35
N GLU A 79 23.23 11.30 11.08
CA GLU A 79 22.45 12.34 10.40
C GLU A 79 22.17 13.45 11.42
N PRO A 80 22.97 14.54 11.49
CA PRO A 80 22.88 15.74 10.64
C PRO A 80 24.27 16.32 10.21
N ASP A 81 25.36 15.59 10.46
CA ASP A 81 26.76 16.03 10.25
C ASP A 81 27.29 15.67 8.84
N GLY A 82 26.40 15.33 7.90
CA GLY A 82 26.70 15.10 6.47
C GLY A 82 27.53 13.86 6.11
N LYS A 83 28.12 13.16 7.09
CA LYS A 83 29.06 12.05 6.82
C LYS A 83 28.39 10.68 6.67
N HIS A 84 27.21 10.46 7.26
CA HIS A 84 26.60 9.11 7.36
C HIS A 84 25.06 9.10 7.27
N SER A 85 24.50 9.56 6.15
CA SER A 85 23.06 9.43 5.90
C SER A 85 22.60 8.03 5.50
N ILE A 86 21.29 7.78 5.55
CA ILE A 86 20.66 6.63 4.89
C ILE A 86 20.96 6.71 3.39
N VAL A 87 21.24 5.55 2.80
CA VAL A 87 21.86 5.42 1.46
C VAL A 87 21.07 6.15 0.37
N PHE A 88 19.76 6.17 0.51
CA PHE A 88 18.85 6.75 -0.47
C PHE A 88 18.39 8.17 -0.17
N ARG A 89 18.83 8.81 0.92
CA ARG A 89 18.41 10.18 1.27
C ARG A 89 18.66 11.19 0.13
N PRO A 90 19.84 11.24 -0.52
CA PRO A 90 20.07 12.17 -1.62
C PRO A 90 19.16 11.95 -2.84
N LEU A 91 18.59 10.74 -2.98
CA LEU A 91 17.65 10.43 -4.05
C LEU A 91 16.22 10.84 -3.68
N PHE A 92 15.83 10.68 -2.41
CA PHE A 92 14.57 11.26 -1.92
C PHE A 92 14.60 12.79 -1.98
N GLU A 93 15.68 13.46 -1.57
CA GLU A 93 15.77 14.93 -1.65
C GLU A 93 15.57 15.44 -3.08
N LYS A 94 16.08 14.72 -4.08
CA LYS A 94 15.81 15.02 -5.50
C LYS A 94 14.35 14.78 -5.88
N LEU A 95 13.77 13.68 -5.42
CA LEU A 95 12.39 13.31 -5.70
C LEU A 95 11.40 14.30 -5.06
N THR A 96 11.52 14.55 -3.76
CA THR A 96 10.69 15.49 -3.01
C THR A 96 10.90 16.91 -3.52
N GLY A 97 12.15 17.30 -3.81
CA GLY A 97 12.47 18.59 -4.42
C GLY A 97 11.80 18.82 -5.78
N TYR A 98 11.71 17.79 -6.63
CA TYR A 98 11.00 17.89 -7.91
C TYR A 98 9.50 18.17 -7.73
N TYR A 99 8.88 17.51 -6.74
CA TYR A 99 7.44 17.60 -6.51
C TYR A 99 7.01 18.70 -5.54
N LYS A 100 7.95 19.37 -4.86
CA LYS A 100 7.70 20.40 -3.84
C LYS A 100 6.67 21.45 -4.28
N ASP A 101 6.88 22.04 -5.46
CA ASP A 101 6.00 23.08 -6.01
C ASP A 101 4.93 22.50 -6.96
N LYS A 102 4.79 21.17 -7.03
CA LYS A 102 3.85 20.44 -7.90
C LYS A 102 2.77 19.68 -7.13
N GLY A 103 2.58 19.98 -5.84
CA GLY A 103 1.61 19.29 -4.97
C GLY A 103 2.19 18.13 -4.15
N GLY A 104 3.52 17.99 -4.10
CA GLY A 104 4.24 17.15 -3.16
C GLY A 104 3.88 15.67 -3.23
N PHE A 105 3.82 15.04 -2.06
CA PHE A 105 3.61 13.60 -1.90
C PHE A 105 2.42 13.02 -2.69
N SER A 106 1.27 13.70 -2.64
CA SER A 106 0.04 13.22 -3.28
C SER A 106 0.15 13.18 -4.81
N VAL A 107 0.75 14.21 -5.43
CA VAL A 107 0.92 14.27 -6.89
C VAL A 107 1.99 13.29 -7.36
N PHE A 108 3.10 13.16 -6.62
CA PHE A 108 4.10 12.12 -6.89
C PHE A 108 3.47 10.73 -6.94
N TYR A 109 2.70 10.37 -5.90
CA TYR A 109 2.12 9.04 -5.82
C TYR A 109 1.08 8.82 -6.93
N GLN A 110 0.33 9.85 -7.30
CA GLN A 110 -0.59 9.79 -8.42
C GLN A 110 0.14 9.54 -9.76
N ASP A 111 1.21 10.29 -10.04
CA ASP A 111 1.98 10.11 -11.27
C ASP A 111 2.56 8.68 -11.35
N TYR A 112 3.10 8.18 -10.24
CA TYR A 112 3.60 6.81 -10.15
C TYR A 112 2.50 5.76 -10.38
N THR A 113 1.38 5.84 -9.66
CA THR A 113 0.29 4.85 -9.74
C THR A 113 -0.39 4.85 -11.11
N CYS A 114 -0.58 6.02 -11.71
CA CYS A 114 -1.12 6.14 -13.07
C CYS A 114 -0.14 5.71 -14.17
N GLY A 115 1.15 5.54 -13.84
CA GLY A 115 2.19 5.29 -14.83
C GLY A 115 2.47 6.50 -15.72
N ASN A 116 2.48 7.68 -15.12
CA ASN A 116 2.72 8.98 -15.74
C ASN A 116 3.90 9.73 -15.08
N LEU A 117 4.88 9.01 -14.51
CA LEU A 117 6.07 9.65 -13.96
C LEU A 117 6.76 10.50 -15.05
N PRO A 118 7.01 11.80 -14.81
CA PRO A 118 7.68 12.65 -15.77
C PRO A 118 9.07 12.13 -16.17
N LEU A 119 9.43 12.27 -17.44
CA LEU A 119 10.70 11.76 -17.98
C LEU A 119 11.92 12.28 -17.23
N GLU A 120 11.88 13.52 -16.71
CA GLU A 120 12.98 14.11 -15.97
C GLU A 120 13.25 13.41 -14.62
N ILE A 121 12.20 12.88 -13.98
CA ILE A 121 12.30 12.28 -12.64
C ILE A 121 12.46 10.76 -12.68
N GLN A 122 12.11 10.11 -13.79
CA GLN A 122 12.26 8.67 -13.99
C GLN A 122 13.68 8.13 -13.64
N PRO A 123 14.80 8.76 -14.04
CA PRO A 123 16.15 8.32 -13.64
C PRO A 123 16.37 8.31 -12.12
N VAL A 124 15.84 9.32 -11.42
CA VAL A 124 15.92 9.42 -9.95
C VAL A 124 15.09 8.31 -9.32
N PHE A 125 13.85 8.13 -9.76
CA PHE A 125 12.94 7.09 -9.26
C PHE A 125 13.49 5.68 -9.49
N TYR A 126 14.06 5.40 -10.66
CA TYR A 126 14.72 4.13 -10.96
C TYR A 126 15.89 3.85 -10.03
N LYS A 127 16.78 4.84 -9.86
CA LYS A 127 17.95 4.69 -8.99
C LYS A 127 17.52 4.53 -7.53
N LEU A 128 16.54 5.31 -7.08
CA LEU A 128 15.96 5.21 -5.74
C LEU A 128 15.42 3.81 -5.48
N SER A 129 14.63 3.27 -6.42
CA SER A 129 14.05 1.93 -6.31
C SER A 129 15.12 0.84 -6.20
N LYS A 130 16.21 0.96 -6.95
CA LYS A 130 17.35 0.03 -6.85
C LYS A 130 18.08 0.12 -5.51
N GLU A 131 18.35 1.33 -5.03
CA GLU A 131 19.01 1.54 -3.75
C GLU A 131 18.16 1.02 -2.59
N ILE A 132 16.84 1.29 -2.60
CA ILE A 132 15.91 0.76 -1.60
C ILE A 132 15.90 -0.77 -1.65
N ARG A 133 15.78 -1.38 -2.83
CA ARG A 133 15.79 -2.84 -2.96
C ARG A 133 17.07 -3.47 -2.39
N ASN A 134 18.22 -2.95 -2.83
CA ASN A 134 19.52 -3.45 -2.39
C ASN A 134 19.69 -3.26 -0.89
N THR A 135 19.20 -2.12 -0.36
CA THR A 135 19.13 -1.86 1.06
C THR A 135 18.30 -2.95 1.71
N ILE A 136 17.00 -3.09 1.45
CA ILE A 136 16.12 -4.12 2.04
C ILE A 136 16.79 -5.51 2.11
N ILE A 137 17.35 -5.98 1.00
CA ILE A 137 17.99 -7.31 0.90
C ILE A 137 19.24 -7.41 1.78
N ASN A 138 20.13 -6.44 1.71
CA ASN A 138 21.40 -6.51 2.42
C ASN A 138 21.24 -6.09 3.89
N GLN A 139 20.30 -5.19 4.17
CA GLN A 139 19.92 -4.64 5.47
C GLN A 139 18.48 -4.04 5.42
N PRO A 140 17.49 -4.60 6.12
CA PRO A 140 17.63 -5.42 7.32
C PRO A 140 17.38 -6.91 7.11
N MET A 141 16.91 -7.38 5.95
CA MET A 141 16.52 -8.79 5.76
C MET A 141 17.63 -9.76 6.16
N GLN A 142 18.88 -9.44 5.81
CA GLN A 142 20.04 -10.28 6.14
C GLN A 142 20.23 -10.46 7.64
N TYR A 143 20.02 -9.41 8.45
CA TYR A 143 20.40 -9.38 9.86
C TYR A 143 19.21 -9.53 10.82
N LEU A 144 17.98 -9.37 10.33
CA LEU A 144 16.79 -9.51 11.13
C LEU A 144 16.69 -10.92 11.72
N GLY A 145 16.47 -11.03 13.03
CA GLY A 145 16.39 -12.31 13.72
C GLY A 145 17.72 -12.86 14.21
N ARG A 146 18.86 -12.20 13.93
CA ARG A 146 20.17 -12.69 14.38
C ARG A 146 20.34 -12.73 15.88
N SER A 147 19.68 -11.85 16.65
CA SER A 147 19.70 -11.95 18.11
C SER A 147 18.99 -13.21 18.63
N TYR A 148 18.09 -13.77 17.84
CA TYR A 148 17.26 -14.92 18.22
C TYR A 148 17.91 -16.26 17.90
N ASN A 149 18.45 -16.44 16.68
CA ASN A 149 19.03 -17.72 16.23
C ASN A 149 20.43 -17.62 15.61
N GLY A 150 21.00 -16.41 15.49
CA GLY A 150 22.33 -16.21 14.92
C GLY A 150 22.44 -16.38 13.40
N GLU A 151 21.39 -16.81 12.70
CA GLU A 151 21.39 -17.10 11.26
C GLU A 151 21.06 -15.87 10.41
N PHE A 152 21.71 -15.75 9.25
CA PHE A 152 21.37 -14.71 8.27
C PHE A 152 20.10 -15.06 7.50
N TYR A 153 19.30 -14.05 7.15
CA TYR A 153 18.05 -14.23 6.39
C TYR A 153 17.04 -15.18 7.04
N SER A 154 17.05 -15.24 8.38
CA SER A 154 16.30 -16.25 9.13
C SER A 154 14.81 -15.96 9.28
N ILE A 155 14.41 -14.72 9.00
CA ILE A 155 12.99 -14.28 9.02
C ILE A 155 12.47 -14.12 7.60
N PHE A 156 13.23 -13.39 6.77
CA PHE A 156 12.89 -13.11 5.39
C PHE A 156 14.02 -13.54 4.48
N THR A 157 13.73 -14.44 3.54
CA THR A 157 14.71 -14.99 2.62
C THR A 157 14.48 -14.43 1.22
N PRO A 158 15.39 -13.63 0.65
CA PRO A 158 15.29 -13.17 -0.73
C PRO A 158 15.52 -14.33 -1.70
N LYS A 159 14.68 -14.44 -2.74
CA LYS A 159 14.89 -15.39 -3.83
C LYS A 159 16.04 -14.90 -4.71
N ARG A 160 16.98 -15.81 -5.02
CA ARG A 160 18.14 -15.53 -5.88
C ARG A 160 18.08 -16.37 -7.17
N PRO A 161 18.60 -15.86 -8.31
CA PRO A 161 19.17 -14.52 -8.48
C PRO A 161 18.12 -13.41 -8.42
N VAL A 162 18.53 -12.22 -7.96
CA VAL A 162 17.64 -11.04 -7.93
C VAL A 162 17.56 -10.49 -9.36
N PRO A 163 16.36 -10.37 -9.96
CA PRO A 163 16.21 -9.88 -11.32
C PRO A 163 16.66 -8.41 -11.45
N LYS A 164 17.03 -8.01 -12.66
CA LYS A 164 17.32 -6.61 -12.97
C LYS A 164 16.00 -5.84 -13.04
N ILE A 165 15.90 -4.72 -12.32
CA ILE A 165 14.81 -3.75 -12.57
C ILE A 165 15.06 -3.14 -13.94
N ILE A 166 14.09 -3.24 -14.83
CA ILE A 166 14.16 -2.66 -16.17
C ILE A 166 13.68 -1.20 -16.08
N PHE A 167 14.45 -0.27 -16.65
CA PHE A 167 14.17 1.16 -16.55
C PHE A 167 12.79 1.52 -17.10
N GLN A 168 12.41 0.91 -18.23
CA GLN A 168 11.14 1.13 -18.90
C GLN A 168 9.93 0.64 -18.09
N GLU A 169 10.13 -0.32 -17.17
CA GLU A 169 9.05 -0.92 -16.38
C GLU A 169 8.72 -0.13 -15.11
N ILE A 170 9.56 0.84 -14.69
CA ILE A 170 9.32 1.58 -13.43
C ILE A 170 8.07 2.45 -13.48
N ASN A 171 7.60 2.77 -14.69
CA ASN A 171 6.41 3.57 -14.93
C ASN A 171 5.15 2.68 -15.12
N ASP A 172 5.28 1.39 -14.90
CA ASP A 172 4.18 0.46 -14.79
C ASP A 172 4.22 -0.15 -13.39
N ARG A 173 3.31 0.29 -12.52
CA ARG A 173 3.26 -0.15 -11.12
C ARG A 173 3.19 -1.67 -11.00
N SER A 174 2.39 -2.35 -11.82
CA SER A 174 2.21 -3.81 -11.76
C SER A 174 3.49 -4.53 -12.17
N LEU A 175 4.12 -4.10 -13.27
CA LEU A 175 5.40 -4.65 -13.71
C LEU A 175 6.51 -4.36 -12.69
N PHE A 176 6.59 -3.13 -12.17
CA PHE A 176 7.56 -2.73 -11.16
C PHE A 176 7.48 -3.59 -9.89
N VAL A 177 6.26 -3.83 -9.39
CA VAL A 177 6.04 -4.69 -8.23
C VAL A 177 6.58 -6.12 -8.48
N ARG A 178 6.37 -6.66 -9.69
CA ARG A 178 6.74 -8.03 -10.06
C ARG A 178 8.21 -8.19 -10.49
N SER A 179 8.82 -7.15 -11.06
CA SER A 179 10.22 -7.17 -11.53
C SER A 179 11.23 -6.81 -10.44
N GLY A 180 10.76 -6.35 -9.27
CA GLY A 180 11.57 -6.08 -8.10
C GLY A 180 12.30 -7.29 -7.50
N GLY A 181 11.92 -8.52 -7.86
CA GLY A 181 12.40 -9.77 -7.24
C GLY A 181 11.37 -10.32 -6.26
N TYR A 182 11.76 -11.31 -5.45
CA TYR A 182 10.84 -11.99 -4.53
C TYR A 182 11.53 -12.28 -3.19
N PHE A 183 10.75 -12.38 -2.13
CA PHE A 183 11.19 -12.85 -0.82
C PHE A 183 10.18 -13.83 -0.23
N SER A 184 10.61 -14.66 0.70
CA SER A 184 9.75 -15.63 1.39
C SER A 184 9.91 -15.58 2.90
N MET A 185 8.87 -16.02 3.60
CA MET A 185 8.85 -16.28 5.05
C MET A 185 8.01 -17.53 5.34
N SER A 186 7.96 -17.98 6.61
CA SER A 186 7.05 -19.06 7.01
C SER A 186 5.58 -18.62 6.85
N ALA A 187 4.71 -19.58 6.52
CA ALA A 187 3.27 -19.32 6.44
C ALA A 187 2.68 -18.93 7.80
N ASP A 188 3.16 -19.53 8.89
CA ASP A 188 2.74 -19.17 10.25
C ASP A 188 3.03 -17.69 10.58
N LEU A 189 4.20 -17.17 10.20
CA LEU A 189 4.52 -15.77 10.40
C LEU A 189 3.65 -14.86 9.53
N ALA A 190 3.38 -15.27 8.28
CA ALA A 190 2.47 -14.53 7.40
C ALA A 190 1.06 -14.43 7.99
N THR A 191 0.54 -15.52 8.54
CA THR A 191 -0.74 -15.54 9.25
C THR A 191 -0.70 -14.65 10.50
N ILE A 192 0.39 -14.65 11.28
CA ILE A 192 0.50 -13.73 12.42
C ILE A 192 0.44 -12.27 11.96
N PHE A 193 1.15 -11.92 10.88
CA PHE A 193 1.12 -10.56 10.34
C PHE A 193 -0.22 -10.17 9.74
N GLU A 194 -0.93 -11.11 9.14
CA GLU A 194 -2.31 -10.90 8.69
C GLU A 194 -3.20 -10.54 9.90
N TYR A 195 -3.32 -11.44 10.88
CA TYR A 195 -4.31 -11.32 11.96
C TYR A 195 -3.92 -10.33 13.07
N PHE A 196 -2.64 -10.29 13.46
CA PHE A 196 -2.13 -9.47 14.58
C PHE A 196 -1.31 -8.27 14.13
N GLY A 197 -1.10 -8.13 12.82
CA GLY A 197 -0.22 -7.10 12.26
C GLY A 197 -0.58 -5.68 12.71
N SER A 198 -1.86 -5.34 12.86
CA SER A 198 -2.26 -3.99 13.29
C SER A 198 -1.88 -3.66 14.73
N PHE A 199 -1.85 -4.67 15.61
CA PHE A 199 -1.37 -4.53 16.98
C PHE A 199 0.16 -4.41 16.99
N ILE A 200 0.84 -5.22 16.18
CA ILE A 200 2.31 -5.19 16.07
C ILE A 200 2.79 -3.86 15.48
N SER A 201 2.14 -3.38 14.42
CA SER A 201 2.52 -2.16 13.70
C SER A 201 1.91 -0.89 14.26
N GLY A 202 1.02 -0.96 15.26
CA GLY A 202 0.27 0.18 15.78
C GLY A 202 1.12 1.24 16.48
N GLU A 203 0.46 2.31 16.92
CA GLU A 203 1.08 3.47 17.59
C GLU A 203 1.70 3.14 18.95
N GLU A 204 1.38 2.00 19.56
CA GLU A 204 2.04 1.50 20.77
C GLU A 204 3.09 0.40 20.49
N GLY A 205 3.22 0.00 19.23
CA GLY A 205 4.14 -1.05 18.79
C GLY A 205 5.29 -0.50 17.94
N LEU A 206 5.35 -0.97 16.70
CA LEU A 206 6.44 -0.67 15.79
C LEU A 206 6.58 0.82 15.45
N LEU A 207 5.47 1.54 15.28
CA LEU A 207 5.50 2.97 14.95
C LEU A 207 6.03 3.80 16.11
N LYS A 208 5.67 3.45 17.35
CA LYS A 208 6.24 4.07 18.55
C LYS A 208 7.75 3.95 18.57
N LYS A 209 8.28 2.73 18.37
CA LYS A 209 9.72 2.48 18.38
C LYS A 209 10.45 3.18 17.24
N TRP A 210 9.80 3.34 16.09
CA TRP A 210 10.34 4.16 15.00
C TRP A 210 10.42 5.62 15.45
N ALA A 211 9.31 6.18 15.96
CA ALA A 211 9.25 7.55 16.44
C ALA A 211 10.30 7.83 17.52
N GLU A 212 10.33 7.02 18.58
CA GLU A 212 11.33 7.09 19.66
C GLU A 212 12.76 6.99 19.11
N PHE A 213 13.02 6.08 18.17
CA PHE A 213 14.35 5.96 17.57
C PHE A 213 14.74 7.25 16.85
N THR A 214 13.85 7.81 16.03
CA THR A 214 14.08 9.05 15.29
C THR A 214 14.25 10.24 16.23
N THR A 215 13.40 10.40 17.23
CA THR A 215 13.50 11.47 18.24
C THR A 215 14.82 11.39 19.01
N ASN A 216 15.26 10.19 19.40
CA ASN A 216 16.54 10.00 20.10
C ASN A 216 17.77 10.34 19.25
N LEU A 217 17.63 10.43 17.93
CA LEU A 217 18.70 10.92 17.05
C LEU A 217 18.75 12.45 16.97
N ASP A 218 17.67 13.14 17.33
CA ASP A 218 17.60 14.59 17.30
C ASP A 218 18.37 15.20 18.46
N LYS A 219 19.48 15.88 18.15
CA LYS A 219 20.27 16.62 19.12
C LYS A 219 19.71 18.03 19.39
N THR A 220 18.80 18.51 18.56
CA THR A 220 18.25 19.87 18.63
C THR A 220 17.07 19.99 19.59
N GLY A 221 16.38 18.87 19.85
CA GLY A 221 15.18 18.82 20.69
C GLY A 221 13.93 19.41 20.02
N GLN A 222 13.96 19.59 18.68
CA GLN A 222 12.85 20.12 17.90
C GLN A 222 11.86 19.03 17.49
N ILE A 223 12.29 17.77 17.46
CA ILE A 223 11.48 16.62 17.06
C ILE A 223 10.89 15.96 18.30
N SER A 224 9.59 15.65 18.25
CA SER A 224 8.91 14.83 19.25
C SER A 224 8.34 13.58 18.63
N ASP A 225 8.09 12.54 19.45
CA ASP A 225 7.49 11.29 18.97
C ASP A 225 6.16 11.53 18.25
N SER A 226 5.35 12.47 18.75
CA SER A 226 4.06 12.83 18.15
C SER A 226 4.21 13.37 16.73
N VAL A 227 5.21 14.22 16.48
CA VAL A 227 5.50 14.77 15.14
C VAL A 227 5.94 13.66 14.19
N VAL A 228 6.79 12.74 14.65
CA VAL A 228 7.25 11.63 13.81
C VAL A 228 6.10 10.67 13.50
N LEU A 229 5.23 10.36 14.48
CA LEU A 229 4.04 9.53 14.28
C LEU A 229 3.08 10.16 13.28
N GLU A 230 2.83 11.47 13.37
CA GLU A 230 2.01 12.20 12.40
C GLU A 230 2.57 12.05 10.98
N ILE A 231 3.88 12.28 10.80
CA ILE A 231 4.55 12.12 9.51
C ILE A 231 4.47 10.67 9.00
N LEU A 232 4.68 9.68 9.86
CA LEU A 232 4.62 8.25 9.50
C LEU A 232 3.20 7.76 9.16
N ASN A 233 2.18 8.48 9.63
CA ASN A 233 0.77 8.22 9.33
C ASN A 233 0.27 8.99 8.09
N ARG A 234 1.04 9.94 7.55
CA ARG A 234 0.70 10.63 6.29
C ARG A 234 0.55 9.62 5.15
N SER A 235 -0.55 9.74 4.43
CA SER A 235 -0.85 8.97 3.22
C SER A 235 -1.13 9.93 2.07
N PRO A 236 -0.81 9.57 0.82
CA PRO A 236 -1.14 10.41 -0.32
C PRO A 236 -2.67 10.51 -0.48
N GLU A 237 -3.17 11.74 -0.48
CA GLU A 237 -4.59 12.04 -0.71
C GLU A 237 -4.80 12.38 -2.18
N THR A 238 -5.43 11.49 -2.95
CA THR A 238 -5.65 11.68 -4.38
C THR A 238 -7.10 12.02 -4.70
N GLN A 239 -7.61 13.15 -4.20
CA GLN A 239 -8.94 13.70 -4.55
C GLN A 239 -9.17 13.74 -6.07
N ARG A 240 -8.10 13.91 -6.85
CA ARG A 240 -8.12 13.92 -8.31
C ARG A 240 -8.63 12.61 -8.93
N SER A 241 -8.39 11.44 -8.31
CA SER A 241 -8.91 10.16 -8.83
C SER A 241 -10.43 10.09 -8.74
N VAL A 242 -10.99 10.57 -7.62
CA VAL A 242 -12.44 10.68 -7.43
C VAL A 242 -13.06 11.62 -8.46
N TYR A 243 -12.38 12.74 -8.75
CA TYR A 243 -12.80 13.68 -9.79
C TYR A 243 -12.81 13.05 -11.19
N ASP A 244 -11.73 12.38 -11.60
CA ASP A 244 -11.62 11.74 -12.92
C ASP A 244 -12.69 10.66 -13.11
N VAL A 245 -12.93 9.85 -12.08
CA VAL A 245 -14.00 8.83 -12.07
C VAL A 245 -15.38 9.45 -12.13
N ARG A 246 -15.63 10.52 -11.36
CA ARG A 246 -16.90 11.26 -11.42
C ARG A 246 -17.17 11.77 -12.83
N LYS A 247 -16.17 12.37 -13.47
CA LYS A 247 -16.29 12.87 -14.85
C LYS A 247 -16.55 11.75 -15.86
N CYS A 248 -15.96 10.57 -15.65
CA CYS A 248 -16.26 9.39 -16.46
C CYS A 248 -17.75 9.04 -16.38
N TYR A 249 -18.32 8.88 -15.19
CA TYR A 249 -19.74 8.55 -15.05
C TYR A 249 -20.68 9.68 -15.49
N GLU A 250 -20.34 10.96 -15.22
CA GLU A 250 -21.09 12.09 -15.76
C GLU A 250 -21.17 12.04 -17.30
N SER A 251 -20.08 11.65 -17.97
CA SER A 251 -20.08 11.50 -19.43
C SER A 251 -20.98 10.35 -19.92
N GLN A 252 -21.07 9.25 -19.17
CA GLN A 252 -21.99 8.14 -19.47
C GLN A 252 -23.45 8.58 -19.39
N TYR A 253 -23.80 9.34 -18.35
CA TYR A 253 -25.13 9.91 -18.19
C TYR A 253 -25.48 10.86 -19.36
N LEU A 254 -24.55 11.75 -19.75
CA LEU A 254 -24.75 12.69 -20.86
C LEU A 254 -24.88 11.98 -22.22
N ALA A 255 -24.28 10.80 -22.37
CA ALA A 255 -24.44 9.96 -23.56
C ALA A 255 -25.79 9.21 -23.60
N GLY A 256 -26.66 9.39 -22.58
CA GLY A 256 -27.96 8.73 -22.48
C GLY A 256 -27.91 7.34 -21.84
N ASN A 257 -26.76 6.90 -21.34
CA ASN A 257 -26.63 5.62 -20.64
C ASN A 257 -27.24 5.70 -19.24
N PHE A 258 -27.87 4.60 -18.82
CA PHE A 258 -28.45 4.51 -17.48
C PHE A 258 -27.37 4.18 -16.46
N LEU A 259 -27.30 4.99 -15.40
CA LEU A 259 -26.51 4.68 -14.22
C LEU A 259 -27.45 4.28 -13.08
N GLU A 260 -27.07 3.24 -12.36
CA GLU A 260 -27.69 2.79 -11.12
C GLU A 260 -26.73 2.92 -9.94
N CYS A 261 -27.26 3.12 -8.75
CA CYS A 261 -26.43 3.04 -7.56
C CYS A 261 -25.95 1.61 -7.39
N VAL A 262 -24.63 1.43 -7.38
CA VAL A 262 -23.98 0.11 -7.34
C VAL A 262 -24.53 -0.80 -6.25
N TRP A 263 -24.93 -0.23 -5.12
CA TRP A 263 -25.42 -0.98 -3.97
C TRP A 263 -26.93 -1.24 -3.96
N SER A 264 -27.73 -0.20 -4.29
CA SER A 264 -29.19 -0.28 -4.17
C SER A 264 -29.88 -0.79 -5.43
N GLY A 265 -29.21 -0.73 -6.58
CA GLY A 265 -29.82 -0.92 -7.90
C GLY A 265 -30.81 0.18 -8.29
N LYS A 266 -31.03 1.20 -7.46
CA LYS A 266 -31.91 2.32 -7.80
C LYS A 266 -31.21 3.21 -8.82
N ARG A 267 -31.98 3.68 -9.79
CA ARG A 267 -31.51 4.60 -10.83
C ARG A 267 -30.95 5.90 -10.24
N ILE A 268 -29.81 6.35 -10.77
CA ILE A 268 -29.24 7.68 -10.56
C ILE A 268 -29.85 8.58 -11.64
N SER A 269 -30.91 9.29 -11.28
CA SER A 269 -31.72 10.05 -12.24
C SER A 269 -31.08 11.34 -12.75
N ASN A 270 -30.05 11.85 -12.07
CA ASN A 270 -29.25 12.99 -12.52
C ASN A 270 -27.86 12.97 -11.84
N PRO A 271 -26.86 13.70 -12.39
CA PRO A 271 -25.51 13.76 -11.82
C PRO A 271 -25.42 14.32 -10.39
N GLU A 272 -26.34 15.20 -9.98
CA GLU A 272 -26.31 15.82 -8.63
C GLU A 272 -26.61 14.81 -7.53
N MET A 273 -27.43 13.78 -7.84
CA MET A 273 -27.73 12.68 -6.92
C MET A 273 -26.59 11.67 -6.79
N MET A 274 -25.61 11.72 -7.70
CA MET A 274 -24.48 10.79 -7.74
C MET A 274 -23.40 11.17 -6.75
N ALA A 275 -22.97 10.20 -5.95
CA ALA A 275 -21.70 10.23 -5.23
C ALA A 275 -20.76 9.16 -5.81
N ILE A 276 -19.46 9.34 -5.61
CA ILE A 276 -18.46 8.30 -5.88
C ILE A 276 -18.15 7.67 -4.53
N ASP A 277 -18.53 6.41 -4.38
CA ASP A 277 -18.27 5.65 -3.16
C ASP A 277 -17.00 4.80 -3.32
N HIS A 278 -16.30 4.64 -2.21
CA HIS A 278 -15.22 3.69 -2.06
C HIS A 278 -15.77 2.33 -1.64
N MET A 279 -15.63 1.30 -2.47
CA MET A 279 -16.11 -0.04 -2.09
C MET A 279 -15.53 -0.48 -0.74
N LEU A 280 -14.21 -0.38 -0.61
CA LEU A 280 -13.50 -0.42 0.65
C LEU A 280 -13.19 1.02 1.10
N PRO A 281 -13.76 1.51 2.22
CA PRO A 281 -13.62 2.88 2.70
C PRO A 281 -12.16 3.35 2.74
N PHE A 282 -11.92 4.61 2.34
CA PHE A 282 -10.57 5.17 2.33
C PHE A 282 -9.95 5.21 3.73
N SER A 283 -10.76 5.45 4.78
CA SER A 283 -10.36 5.40 6.19
C SER A 283 -9.68 4.06 6.56
N VAL A 284 -10.12 2.95 5.96
CA VAL A 284 -9.63 1.58 6.21
C VAL A 284 -8.57 1.16 5.20
N TRP A 285 -8.87 1.27 3.90
CA TRP A 285 -8.04 0.70 2.83
C TRP A 285 -6.96 1.66 2.32
N LYS A 286 -7.19 2.98 2.43
CA LYS A 286 -6.30 4.06 1.93
C LYS A 286 -5.98 3.91 0.44
N ASN A 287 -7.00 3.59 -0.35
CA ASN A 287 -6.88 3.23 -1.76
C ASN A 287 -7.90 4.02 -2.61
N ASN A 288 -7.40 4.69 -3.65
CA ASN A 288 -8.17 5.45 -4.63
C ASN A 288 -7.99 4.90 -6.06
N ASP A 289 -7.65 3.62 -6.17
CA ASP A 289 -7.61 2.89 -7.42
C ASP A 289 -9.03 2.88 -8.04
N LEU A 290 -9.10 2.88 -9.36
CA LEU A 290 -10.33 2.93 -10.15
C LEU A 290 -11.30 1.81 -9.77
N TRP A 291 -10.80 0.58 -9.56
CA TRP A 291 -11.64 -0.55 -9.16
C TRP A 291 -12.39 -0.27 -7.86
N ASN A 292 -11.84 0.57 -6.97
CA ASN A 292 -12.43 0.91 -5.68
C ASN A 292 -13.47 2.04 -5.75
N LEU A 293 -13.69 2.70 -6.90
CA LEU A 293 -14.46 3.94 -7.03
C LEU A 293 -15.71 3.77 -7.92
N LEU A 294 -16.88 3.59 -7.30
CA LEU A 294 -18.13 3.24 -7.99
C LEU A 294 -19.24 4.28 -7.78
N PRO A 295 -20.19 4.44 -8.72
CA PRO A 295 -21.25 5.41 -8.60
C PRO A 295 -22.32 4.91 -7.64
N SER A 296 -22.73 5.77 -6.72
CA SER A 296 -23.77 5.49 -5.75
C SER A 296 -24.73 6.67 -5.61
N LEU A 297 -25.90 6.44 -5.04
CA LEU A 297 -26.77 7.54 -4.59
C LEU A 297 -26.14 8.17 -3.35
N ALA A 298 -26.07 9.49 -3.28
CA ALA A 298 -25.49 10.20 -2.14
C ALA A 298 -26.14 9.80 -0.80
N SER A 299 -27.45 9.56 -0.79
CA SER A 299 -28.20 9.09 0.39
C SER A 299 -27.83 7.67 0.82
N VAL A 300 -27.43 6.81 -0.11
CA VAL A 300 -26.96 5.44 0.17
C VAL A 300 -25.51 5.48 0.65
N ASN A 301 -24.66 6.25 -0.04
CA ASN A 301 -23.26 6.43 0.33
C ASN A 301 -23.12 6.94 1.77
N SER A 302 -23.90 7.96 2.13
CA SER A 302 -23.89 8.51 3.48
C SER A 302 -24.31 7.50 4.56
N LYS A 303 -25.18 6.52 4.23
CA LYS A 303 -25.58 5.46 5.16
C LYS A 303 -24.51 4.39 5.30
N LYS A 304 -23.86 4.02 4.19
CA LYS A 304 -22.73 3.07 4.21
C LYS A 304 -21.58 3.63 5.05
N SER A 305 -21.25 4.92 4.86
CA SER A 305 -20.18 5.60 5.58
C SER A 305 -18.87 4.77 5.53
N ASP A 306 -18.21 4.55 6.66
CA ASP A 306 -16.99 3.76 6.79
C ASP A 306 -17.24 2.25 6.98
N SER A 307 -18.46 1.76 6.73
CA SER A 307 -18.78 0.33 6.84
C SER A 307 -18.32 -0.45 5.60
N ILE A 308 -17.99 -1.73 5.80
CA ILE A 308 -17.54 -2.65 4.77
C ILE A 308 -18.76 -3.36 4.15
N PRO A 309 -18.90 -3.43 2.82
CA PRO A 309 -20.01 -4.15 2.21
C PRO A 309 -19.95 -5.65 2.57
N ALA A 310 -21.08 -6.23 2.95
CA ALA A 310 -21.17 -7.66 3.24
C ALA A 310 -20.79 -8.49 2.00
N PRO A 311 -20.09 -9.64 2.14
CA PRO A 311 -19.75 -10.51 1.00
C PRO A 311 -20.97 -10.87 0.14
N ALA A 312 -22.10 -11.22 0.78
CA ALA A 312 -23.35 -11.51 0.08
C ALA A 312 -23.91 -10.32 -0.71
N LEU A 313 -23.65 -9.08 -0.28
CA LEU A 313 -24.03 -7.88 -1.03
C LEU A 313 -23.12 -7.67 -2.24
N VAL A 314 -21.81 -7.91 -2.09
CA VAL A 314 -20.84 -7.88 -3.20
C VAL A 314 -21.24 -8.90 -4.26
N GLU A 315 -21.54 -10.14 -3.87
CA GLU A 315 -22.01 -11.19 -4.77
C GLU A 315 -23.34 -10.81 -5.44
N LYS A 316 -24.34 -10.36 -4.67
CA LYS A 316 -25.64 -9.93 -5.22
C LYS A 316 -25.53 -8.79 -6.23
N ARG A 317 -24.50 -7.95 -6.10
CA ARG A 317 -24.28 -6.76 -6.94
C ARG A 317 -23.11 -6.95 -7.90
N SER A 318 -22.63 -8.17 -8.11
CA SER A 318 -21.48 -8.49 -8.97
C SER A 318 -21.65 -7.90 -10.36
N ASP A 319 -22.79 -8.11 -11.01
CA ASP A 319 -23.06 -7.62 -12.37
C ASP A 319 -22.98 -6.08 -12.48
N SER A 320 -23.41 -5.38 -11.43
CA SER A 320 -23.34 -3.91 -11.36
C SER A 320 -21.90 -3.46 -11.17
N ILE A 321 -21.17 -4.10 -10.25
CA ILE A 321 -19.76 -3.81 -9.97
C ILE A 321 -18.90 -4.04 -11.21
N THR A 322 -19.04 -5.19 -11.87
CA THR A 322 -18.26 -5.56 -13.04
C THR A 322 -18.62 -4.71 -14.25
N GLY A 323 -19.90 -4.35 -14.44
CA GLY A 323 -20.30 -3.40 -15.48
C GLY A 323 -19.67 -2.01 -15.30
N TYR A 324 -19.52 -1.52 -14.07
CA TYR A 324 -18.79 -0.27 -13.82
C TYR A 324 -17.28 -0.41 -13.98
N TRP A 325 -16.71 -1.55 -13.60
CA TRP A 325 -15.33 -1.83 -13.89
C TRP A 325 -15.05 -1.85 -15.40
N ASP A 326 -15.95 -2.39 -16.22
CA ASP A 326 -15.81 -2.38 -17.69
C ASP A 326 -15.83 -0.93 -18.24
N ILE A 327 -16.70 -0.06 -17.72
CA ILE A 327 -16.72 1.37 -18.08
C ILE A 327 -15.39 2.06 -17.74
N LEU A 328 -14.85 1.78 -16.55
CA LEU A 328 -13.58 2.36 -16.11
C LEU A 328 -12.39 1.79 -16.87
N HIS A 329 -12.43 0.51 -17.21
CA HIS A 329 -11.43 -0.16 -18.03
C HIS A 329 -11.45 0.38 -19.46
N GLU A 330 -12.62 0.56 -20.07
CA GLU A 330 -12.74 1.17 -21.40
C GLU A 330 -12.15 2.60 -21.42
N ARG A 331 -12.43 3.38 -20.37
CA ARG A 331 -11.95 4.77 -20.28
C ARG A 331 -10.46 4.87 -19.94
N PHE A 332 -9.96 4.00 -19.07
CA PHE A 332 -8.61 4.07 -18.50
C PHE A 332 -7.92 2.69 -18.46
N PRO A 333 -7.77 1.99 -19.61
CA PRO A 333 -7.44 0.56 -19.63
C PRO A 333 -6.12 0.25 -18.93
N ALA A 334 -5.05 0.95 -19.34
CA ALA A 334 -3.72 0.74 -18.77
C ALA A 334 -3.65 1.05 -17.28
N ARG A 335 -4.39 2.06 -16.79
CA ARG A 335 -4.40 2.41 -15.35
C ARG A 335 -5.18 1.36 -14.57
N PHE A 336 -6.37 1.01 -15.04
CA PHE A 336 -7.24 0.03 -14.40
C PHE A 336 -6.55 -1.33 -14.25
N GLU A 337 -5.92 -1.82 -15.32
CA GLU A 337 -5.19 -3.09 -15.32
C GLU A 337 -4.01 -3.12 -14.34
N LYS A 338 -3.25 -2.01 -14.28
CA LYS A 338 -2.11 -1.88 -13.35
C LYS A 338 -2.56 -1.88 -11.89
N GLU A 339 -3.65 -1.19 -11.59
CA GLU A 339 -4.18 -1.07 -10.23
C GLU A 339 -4.82 -2.38 -9.76
N ILE A 340 -5.70 -2.98 -10.57
CA ILE A 340 -6.35 -4.24 -10.21
C ILE A 340 -5.36 -5.40 -10.12
N GLY A 341 -4.32 -5.39 -10.96
CA GLY A 341 -3.25 -6.39 -10.97
C GLY A 341 -2.30 -6.34 -9.76
N VAL A 342 -2.46 -5.38 -8.85
CA VAL A 342 -1.75 -5.31 -7.56
C VAL A 342 -2.69 -5.54 -6.38
N SER A 343 -3.97 -5.22 -6.54
CA SER A 343 -4.96 -5.20 -5.45
C SER A 343 -5.86 -6.44 -5.41
N LEU A 344 -6.39 -6.90 -6.56
CA LEU A 344 -7.38 -7.98 -6.60
C LEU A 344 -6.95 -9.18 -7.46
N LEU A 345 -5.99 -9.02 -8.37
CA LEU A 345 -5.64 -10.06 -9.33
C LEU A 345 -4.13 -10.25 -9.46
N LYS A 346 -3.69 -11.49 -9.71
CA LYS A 346 -2.30 -11.77 -10.11
C LYS A 346 -2.02 -11.41 -11.57
N LYS A 347 -2.99 -11.63 -12.45
CA LYS A 347 -2.93 -11.25 -13.86
C LYS A 347 -4.36 -11.31 -14.40
N PRO A 348 -4.91 -10.22 -14.97
CA PRO A 348 -6.22 -10.29 -15.60
C PRO A 348 -6.13 -11.24 -16.82
N GLY A 349 -6.98 -12.26 -16.83
CA GLY A 349 -7.19 -13.19 -17.93
C GLY A 349 -8.68 -13.25 -18.33
N PRO A 350 -9.09 -14.15 -19.23
CA PRO A 350 -10.52 -14.37 -19.47
C PRO A 350 -11.24 -14.71 -18.16
N GLY A 351 -12.36 -14.02 -17.87
CA GLY A 351 -13.11 -14.20 -16.63
C GLY A 351 -12.51 -13.50 -15.40
N TRP A 352 -11.60 -12.55 -15.58
CA TRP A 352 -10.95 -11.84 -14.47
C TRP A 352 -11.93 -11.15 -13.51
N GLN A 353 -13.11 -10.74 -14.02
CA GLN A 353 -14.15 -10.11 -13.21
C GLN A 353 -14.60 -11.01 -12.06
N ASP A 354 -14.88 -12.29 -12.34
CA ASP A 354 -15.35 -13.26 -11.35
C ASP A 354 -14.26 -13.50 -10.29
N ASP A 355 -13.02 -13.69 -10.72
CA ASP A 355 -11.87 -13.84 -9.82
C ASP A 355 -11.69 -12.60 -8.93
N ALA A 356 -11.84 -11.39 -9.49
CA ALA A 356 -11.71 -10.14 -8.75
C ALA A 356 -12.86 -9.95 -7.75
N ILE A 357 -14.09 -10.36 -8.09
CA ILE A 357 -15.24 -10.34 -7.18
C ILE A 357 -15.00 -11.30 -6.00
N VAL A 358 -14.50 -12.51 -6.26
CA VAL A 358 -14.17 -13.48 -5.20
C VAL A 358 -13.13 -12.91 -4.24
N VAL A 359 -12.06 -12.30 -4.76
CA VAL A 359 -11.01 -11.68 -3.93
C VAL A 359 -11.55 -10.47 -3.16
N LEU A 360 -12.39 -9.64 -3.79
CA LEU A 360 -13.04 -8.51 -3.12
C LEU A 360 -13.95 -8.98 -1.98
N ALA A 361 -14.79 -9.99 -2.21
CA ALA A 361 -15.69 -10.56 -1.21
C ALA A 361 -14.90 -11.16 -0.03
N GLY A 362 -13.83 -11.92 -0.30
CA GLY A 362 -12.94 -12.43 0.74
C GLY A 362 -12.22 -11.33 1.52
N THR A 363 -11.83 -10.23 0.84
CA THR A 363 -11.26 -9.06 1.52
C THR A 363 -12.29 -8.40 2.45
N CYS A 364 -13.55 -8.28 2.01
CA CYS A 364 -14.63 -7.76 2.85
C CYS A 364 -14.87 -8.65 4.06
N GLU A 365 -14.92 -9.97 3.86
CA GLU A 365 -15.08 -10.95 4.92
C GLU A 365 -13.96 -10.84 5.97
N TYR A 366 -12.70 -10.76 5.51
CA TYR A 366 -11.55 -10.56 6.40
C TYR A 366 -11.67 -9.25 7.20
N LEU A 367 -12.04 -8.14 6.56
CA LEU A 367 -12.20 -6.86 7.24
C LEU A 367 -13.32 -6.89 8.29
N ILE A 368 -14.42 -7.61 8.03
CA ILE A 368 -15.53 -7.74 8.97
C ILE A 368 -15.18 -8.71 10.09
N ASN A 369 -14.87 -9.96 9.76
CA ASN A 369 -14.77 -11.06 10.72
C ASN A 369 -13.45 -11.11 11.48
N VAL A 370 -12.36 -10.66 10.87
CA VAL A 370 -11.03 -10.67 11.50
C VAL A 370 -10.67 -9.31 12.07
N ARG A 371 -10.92 -8.24 11.31
CA ARG A 371 -10.56 -6.88 11.72
C ARG A 371 -11.66 -6.17 12.51
N GLY A 372 -12.87 -6.71 12.54
CA GLY A 372 -13.97 -6.21 13.36
C GLY A 372 -14.59 -4.91 12.85
N PHE A 373 -14.44 -4.59 11.56
CA PHE A 373 -15.10 -3.42 10.97
C PHE A 373 -16.60 -3.66 10.82
N SER A 374 -17.39 -2.59 10.92
CA SER A 374 -18.85 -2.64 10.77
C SER A 374 -19.24 -3.18 9.40
N GLU A 375 -20.14 -4.17 9.39
CA GLU A 375 -20.74 -4.71 8.16
C GLU A 375 -21.86 -3.81 7.65
N TRP A 376 -21.95 -3.70 6.33
CA TRP A 376 -23.08 -3.12 5.63
C TRP A 376 -23.75 -4.12 4.68
N SER A 377 -24.95 -4.58 5.08
CA SER A 377 -25.66 -5.68 4.41
C SER A 377 -26.95 -5.25 3.68
N SER A 378 -27.41 -4.00 3.81
CA SER A 378 -28.69 -3.56 3.21
C SER A 378 -28.77 -2.07 2.91
N VAL A 379 -29.63 -1.71 1.94
CA VAL A 379 -29.82 -0.34 1.44
C VAL A 379 -31.20 0.24 1.74
#